data_AF-A0A937VSI2-F1
#
_entry.id   AF-A0A937VSI2-F1
#
_cell.length_a   1.000
_cell.length_b   1.000
_cell.length_c   1.000
_cell.angle_alpha   90.00
_cell.angle_beta   90.00
_cell.angle_gamma   90.00
#
_symmetry.space_group_name_H-M   'P 1'
#
loop_
_entity.id
_entity.type
_entity.pdbx_description
1 polymer ?
#
loop_
_entity_poly.entity_id
_entity_poly.type
_entity_poly.pdbx_seq_one_letter_code
_entity_poly.pdbx_strand_id
1 'polypeptide(L)' 'DRLQQPQQAIDPGKDKMSAGLMLHKLLPQTDCQKCGKRNCLAFAIDLGKGKLHLEDCPVLDQPDFAENRKVLAKLLE' A
#
# COMPACT_ATOMS: atom_id res chain seq x y z
N ASP A 1 -32.16 -2.90 0.02
CA ASP A 1 -31.09 -2.97 1.02
C ASP A 1 -29.75 -3.01 0.29
N ARG A 2 -28.86 -2.07 0.62
CA ARG A 2 -27.70 -1.69 -0.18
C ARG A 2 -26.48 -2.46 0.32
N LEU A 3 -26.14 -3.60 -0.28
CA LEU A 3 -24.79 -4.19 -0.19
C LEU A 3 -24.39 -4.81 -1.53
N GLN A 4 -24.22 -3.91 -2.50
CA GLN A 4 -23.50 -4.20 -3.73
C GLN A 4 -22.00 -4.28 -3.39
N GLN A 5 -21.49 -5.49 -3.24
CA GLN A 5 -20.07 -5.78 -3.45
C GLN A 5 -19.97 -7.02 -4.35
N PRO A 6 -19.87 -6.85 -5.68
CA PRO A 6 -19.43 -7.93 -6.54
C PRO A 6 -18.02 -8.34 -6.08
N GLN A 7 -17.91 -9.55 -5.53
CA GLN A 7 -16.64 -10.20 -5.29
C GLN A 7 -15.86 -10.19 -6.59
N GLN A 8 -14.78 -9.41 -6.57
CA GLN A 8 -13.97 -9.05 -7.71
C GLN A 8 -13.47 -10.32 -8.37
N ALA A 9 -13.76 -10.46 -9.67
CA ALA A 9 -13.25 -11.54 -10.50
C ALA A 9 -11.73 -11.62 -10.35
N ILE A 10 -11.25 -12.83 -10.08
CA ILE A 10 -9.84 -13.13 -9.93
C ILE A 10 -9.30 -13.26 -11.34
N ASP A 11 -8.83 -12.14 -11.91
CA ASP A 11 -8.16 -12.13 -13.21
C ASP A 11 -6.80 -12.86 -13.08
N PRO A 12 -6.55 -13.94 -13.82
CA PRO A 12 -5.27 -14.64 -13.80
C PRO A 12 -4.24 -13.85 -14.62
N GLY A 13 -3.83 -12.71 -14.09
CA GLY A 13 -2.89 -11.80 -14.73
C GLY A 13 -2.18 -10.94 -13.70
N LYS A 14 -1.06 -11.44 -13.17
CA LYS A 14 -0.04 -10.70 -12.40
C LYS A 14 -0.35 -10.50 -10.90
N ASP A 15 -0.29 -11.57 -10.11
CA ASP A 15 0.19 -11.62 -8.71
C ASP A 15 0.01 -10.34 -7.83
N LYS A 16 -1.18 -9.72 -7.78
CA LYS A 16 -1.39 -8.46 -7.02
C LYS A 16 -1.76 -8.68 -5.55
N MET A 17 -2.02 -9.92 -5.14
CA MET A 17 -2.32 -10.26 -3.74
C MET A 17 -1.06 -10.32 -2.87
N SER A 18 0.08 -10.73 -3.43
CA SER A 18 1.40 -10.71 -2.78
C SER A 18 1.98 -9.30 -2.65
N ALA A 19 1.61 -8.40 -3.58
CA ALA A 19 2.10 -7.03 -3.62
C ALA A 19 1.81 -6.28 -2.32
N GLY A 20 0.59 -6.40 -1.76
CA GLY A 20 0.26 -5.74 -0.49
C GLY A 20 1.16 -6.18 0.68
N LEU A 21 1.51 -7.47 0.75
CA LEU A 21 2.39 -8.00 1.79
C LEU A 21 3.86 -7.63 1.57
N MET A 22 4.33 -7.62 0.33
CA MET A 22 5.68 -7.17 -0.01
C MET A 22 5.86 -5.68 0.27
N LEU A 23 4.92 -4.84 -0.18
CA LEU A 23 4.94 -3.40 0.09
C LEU A 23 4.89 -3.14 1.60
N HIS A 24 4.07 -3.89 2.35
CA HIS A 24 4.00 -3.78 3.81
C HIS A 24 5.35 -4.00 4.52
N LYS A 25 6.22 -4.87 4.00
CA LYS A 25 7.56 -5.10 4.57
C LYS A 25 8.51 -3.91 4.40
N LEU A 26 8.26 -3.06 3.42
CA LEU A 26 9.05 -1.86 3.13
C LEU A 26 8.45 -0.61 3.82
N LEU A 27 7.20 -0.68 4.28
CA LEU A 27 6.58 0.40 5.03
C LEU A 27 7.16 0.52 6.45
N PRO A 28 6.93 1.66 7.14
CA PRO A 28 7.39 1.87 8.52
C PRO A 28 6.80 0.90 9.56
N GLN A 29 5.69 0.21 9.23
CA GLN A 29 4.97 -0.73 10.12
C GLN A 29 4.61 -0.16 11.50
N THR A 30 4.52 1.17 11.62
CA THR A 30 4.20 1.84 12.88
C THR A 30 2.71 1.88 13.18
N ASP A 31 1.86 1.50 12.22
CA ASP A 31 0.40 1.59 12.27
C ASP A 31 -0.10 2.96 12.79
N CYS A 32 0.59 4.02 12.38
CA CYS A 32 0.42 5.36 12.95
C CYS A 32 -0.87 6.06 12.54
N GLN A 33 -1.57 5.54 11.52
CA GLN A 33 -2.84 6.06 10.98
C GLN A 33 -2.78 7.51 10.45
N LYS A 34 -1.58 8.12 10.33
CA LYS A 34 -1.39 9.50 9.86
C LYS A 34 -1.80 9.71 8.39
N CYS A 35 -1.81 8.65 7.60
CA CYS A 35 -2.29 8.61 6.21
C CYS A 35 -3.79 8.29 6.09
N GLY A 36 -4.53 8.25 7.20
CA GLY A 36 -5.97 7.96 7.21
C GLY A 36 -6.34 6.48 7.02
N LYS A 37 -5.35 5.57 6.97
CA LYS A 37 -5.56 4.12 6.91
C LYS A 37 -5.47 3.50 8.31
N ARG A 38 -6.30 2.48 8.56
CA ARG A 38 -6.37 1.78 9.87
C ARG A 38 -5.05 1.16 10.32
N ASN A 39 -4.24 0.71 9.37
CA ASN A 39 -2.92 0.12 9.59
C ASN A 39 -2.06 0.25 8.32
N CYS A 40 -0.76 -0.02 8.44
CA CYS A 40 0.19 0.03 7.33
C CYS A 40 -0.15 -0.98 6.24
N LEU A 41 -0.74 -2.14 6.58
CA LEU A 41 -1.13 -3.15 5.59
C LEU A 41 -2.26 -2.66 4.68
N ALA A 42 -3.25 -1.97 5.23
CA ALA A 42 -4.33 -1.37 4.45
C ALA A 42 -3.78 -0.29 3.49
N PHE A 43 -2.83 0.52 3.96
CA PHE A 43 -2.10 1.46 3.10
C PHE A 43 -1.36 0.72 1.97
N ALA A 44 -0.62 -0.35 2.29
CA ALA A 44 0.12 -1.15 1.31
C ALA A 44 -0.78 -1.75 0.22
N ILE A 45 -1.96 -2.25 0.59
CA ILE A 45 -2.92 -2.83 -0.36
C ILE A 45 -3.49 -1.75 -1.29
N ASP A 46 -3.87 -0.59 -0.76
CA ASP A 46 -4.39 0.51 -1.58
C ASP A 46 -3.29 1.13 -2.46
N LEU A 47 -2.06 1.23 -1.96
CA LEU A 47 -0.87 1.64 -2.71
C LEU A 47 -0.59 0.68 -3.87
N GLY A 48 -0.57 -0.63 -3.64
CA GLY A 48 -0.39 -1.64 -4.69
C GLY A 48 -1.54 -1.71 -5.72
N LYS A 49 -2.71 -1.16 -5.37
CA LYS A 49 -3.85 -0.97 -6.28
C LYS A 49 -3.80 0.38 -7.03
N GLY A 50 -2.81 1.23 -6.76
CA GLY A 50 -2.70 2.57 -7.34
C GLY A 50 -3.76 3.55 -6.85
N LYS A 51 -4.37 3.29 -5.68
CA LYS A 51 -5.38 4.18 -5.06
C LYS A 51 -4.76 5.26 -4.16
N LEU A 52 -3.49 5.10 -3.82
CA LEU A 52 -2.69 5.99 -3.00
C LEU A 52 -1.30 6.11 -3.59
N HIS A 53 -0.59 7.15 -3.19
CA HIS A 53 0.80 7.40 -3.56
C HIS A 53 1.71 7.34 -2.32
N LEU A 54 3.03 7.28 -2.54
CA LEU A 54 4.01 7.23 -1.45
C LEU A 54 4.00 8.50 -0.58
N GLU A 55 3.67 9.64 -1.19
CA GLU A 55 3.53 10.95 -0.53
C GLU A 55 2.33 11.04 0.42
N ASP A 56 1.32 10.18 0.28
CA ASP A 56 0.17 10.14 1.20
C ASP A 56 0.56 9.66 2.61
N CYS A 57 1.75 9.07 2.79
CA CYS A 57 2.24 8.63 4.09
C CYS A 57 3.32 9.58 4.63
N PRO A 58 2.99 10.48 5.58
CA PRO A 58 3.96 11.44 6.12
C PRO A 58 5.08 10.78 6.93
N VAL A 59 4.88 9.53 7.39
CA VAL A 59 5.95 8.77 8.04
C VAL A 59 6.93 8.21 7.02
N LEU A 60 6.45 7.81 5.84
CA LEU A 60 7.29 7.30 4.78
C LEU A 60 8.13 8.39 4.09
N ASP A 61 7.71 9.64 4.19
CA ASP A 61 8.45 10.81 3.69
C ASP A 61 9.66 11.18 4.56
N GLN A 62 9.75 10.65 5.78
CA GLN A 62 10.88 10.93 6.67
C GLN A 62 12.20 10.36 6.13
N PRO A 63 13.34 11.02 6.44
CA PRO A 63 14.65 10.60 5.95
C PRO A 63 15.03 9.17 6.36
N ASP A 64 14.60 8.71 7.54
CA ASP A 64 14.79 7.32 8.01
C ASP A 64 14.23 6.27 7.05
N PHE A 65 13.19 6.60 6.27
CA PHE A 65 12.55 5.70 5.32
C PHE A 65 12.82 6.07 3.85
N ALA A 66 13.74 7.01 3.60
CA ALA A 66 14.02 7.48 2.25
C ALA A 66 14.46 6.37 1.29
N GLU A 67 15.26 5.40 1.76
CA GLU A 67 15.66 4.25 0.95
C GLU A 67 14.48 3.31 0.67
N ASN A 68 13.68 3.00 1.70
CA ASN A 68 12.48 2.18 1.53
C ASN A 68 11.50 2.82 0.54
N ARG A 69 11.33 4.14 0.60
CA ARG A 69 10.50 4.92 -0.32
C ARG A 69 11.02 4.83 -1.76
N LYS A 70 12.34 4.87 -1.99
CA LYS A 70 12.93 4.69 -3.32
C LYS A 70 12.70 3.28 -3.87
N VAL A 71 12.86 2.25 -3.03
CA VAL A 71 12.58 0.86 -3.43
C VAL A 71 11.11 0.71 -3.78
N LEU A 72 10.21 1.24 -2.96
CA LEU A 72 8.78 1.25 -3.22
C LEU A 72 8.45 1.96 -4.54
N ALA A 73 9.07 3.11 -4.83
CA ALA A 73 8.86 3.84 -6.08
C ALA A 73 9.23 2.97 -7.30
N LYS A 74 10.39 2.31 -7.27
CA LYS A 74 10.84 1.41 -8.35
C LYS A 74 9.95 0.19 -8.55
N LEU A 75 9.31 -0.30 -7.48
CA LEU A 75 8.40 -1.44 -7.55
C LEU A 75 7.01 -1.06 -8.08
N LEU A 76 6.67 0.22 -8.02
CA LEU A 76 5.38 0.77 -8.47
C LEU A 76 5.46 1.42 -9.86
N GLU A 77 6.66 1.55 -10.44
CA GLU A 77 6.89 1.91 -11.85
C GLU A 77 6.29 0.88 -12.84
#